data_AF-A0A9C9G8A7-F1
#
_entry.id   AF-A0A9C9G8A7-F1
#
_cell.length_a   1.000
_cell.length_b   1.000
_cell.length_c   1.000
_cell.angle_alpha   90.00
_cell.angle_beta   90.00
_cell.angle_gamma   90.00
#
_symmetry.space_group_name_H-M   'P 1'
#
loop_
_entity.id
_entity.type
_entity.pdbx_description
1 polymer ?
#
loop_
_entity_poly.entity_id
_entity_poly.type
_entity_poly.pdbx_seq_one_letter_code
_entity_poly.pdbx_strand_id
1 'polypeptide(L)'
;MILAAEYAGEAVTRVRLKPIEFEPGRFDMDDTDRNYLARVAQVLHDRPKLAIKLCGVAVKQDAVYFQQLEDTGRNRKSGGETAAREPAIDSKKLTELASRRAAQVKNYLIETFKVPADHLVGCRPRIETADTDASARTDLLI
;
A
#
# COMPACT_ATOMS: atom_id res chain seq x y z
N MET A 1 -39.14 27.07 -8.81
CA MET A 1 -38.56 25.91 -9.51
C MET A 1 -37.88 25.04 -8.48
N ILE A 2 -38.29 23.77 -8.39
CA ILE A 2 -37.68 22.75 -7.54
C ILE A 2 -36.53 22.15 -8.33
N LEU A 3 -35.32 22.16 -7.78
CA LEU A 3 -34.23 21.29 -8.21
C LEU A 3 -33.94 20.32 -7.07
N ALA A 4 -34.42 19.09 -7.24
CA ALA A 4 -33.97 17.91 -6.51
C ALA A 4 -32.55 17.58 -7.03
N ALA A 5 -31.58 17.47 -6.12
CA ALA A 5 -31.04 16.21 -5.60
C ALA A 5 -29.87 15.69 -6.43
N GLU A 6 -28.72 15.50 -5.78
CA GLU A 6 -27.87 14.31 -5.95
C GLU A 6 -26.88 14.23 -4.79
N TYR A 7 -27.24 13.38 -3.84
CA TYR A 7 -26.39 12.62 -2.92
C TYR A 7 -24.88 12.88 -3.05
N ALA A 8 -24.32 13.65 -2.11
CA ALA A 8 -22.92 13.52 -1.75
C ALA A 8 -22.76 12.11 -1.15
N GLY A 9 -22.30 11.19 -2.01
CA GLY A 9 -22.21 9.77 -1.76
C GLY A 9 -21.59 9.49 -0.40
N GLU A 10 -22.23 8.56 0.31
CA GLU A 10 -21.83 8.01 1.59
C GLU A 10 -20.30 7.89 1.65
N ALA A 11 -19.68 8.73 2.48
CA ALA A 11 -18.44 8.34 3.13
C ALA A 11 -18.84 7.17 4.03
N VAL A 12 -18.92 5.97 3.46
CA VAL A 12 -19.02 4.73 4.21
C VAL A 12 -17.76 4.71 5.04
N THR A 13 -17.86 5.19 6.28
CA THR A 13 -16.85 5.08 7.32
C THR A 13 -16.68 3.59 7.60
N ARG A 14 -16.01 2.89 6.68
CA ARG A 14 -15.41 1.60 7.00
C ARG A 14 -14.49 1.86 8.17
N VAL A 15 -14.59 1.04 9.19
CA VAL A 15 -13.67 1.12 10.31
C VAL A 15 -12.30 0.75 9.74
N ARG A 16 -11.41 1.75 9.68
CA ARG A 16 -10.04 1.59 9.18
C ARG A 16 -9.12 1.49 10.39
N LEU A 17 -8.32 0.44 10.40
CA LEU A 17 -7.18 0.37 11.29
C LEU A 17 -6.08 1.31 10.76
N LYS A 18 -5.10 1.65 11.61
CA LYS A 18 -3.92 2.40 11.16
C LYS A 18 -3.28 1.62 9.99
N PRO A 19 -3.01 2.26 8.84
CA PRO A 19 -2.34 1.60 7.73
C PRO A 19 -0.88 1.29 8.09
N ILE A 20 -0.30 0.31 7.38
CA ILE A 20 1.14 0.05 7.40
C ILE A 20 1.77 0.91 6.31
N GLU A 21 2.64 1.84 6.69
CA GLU A 21 3.31 2.73 5.73
C GLU A 21 4.62 2.12 5.25
N PHE A 22 5.02 2.46 4.02
CA PHE A 22 6.24 1.96 3.43
C PHE A 22 7.02 3.09 2.79
N GLU A 23 8.35 2.96 2.84
CA GLU A 23 9.22 3.80 2.03
C GLU A 23 8.95 3.60 0.53
N PRO A 24 9.13 4.64 -0.30
CA PRO A 24 8.98 4.53 -1.74
C PRO A 24 9.80 3.39 -2.35
N GLY A 25 9.16 2.57 -3.19
CA GLY A 25 9.77 1.42 -3.85
C GLY A 25 10.08 0.23 -2.94
N ARG A 26 9.77 0.32 -1.64
CA ARG A 26 10.01 -0.74 -0.65
C ARG A 26 8.70 -1.40 -0.21
N PHE A 27 8.83 -2.61 0.33
CA PHE A 27 7.73 -3.36 0.94
C PHE A 27 8.15 -4.04 2.25
N ASP A 28 9.33 -3.70 2.77
CA ASP A 28 9.81 -4.19 4.06
C ASP A 28 9.10 -3.45 5.21
N MET A 29 8.79 -4.18 6.28
CA MET A 29 8.16 -3.62 7.49
C MET A 29 9.21 -3.51 8.60
N ASP A 30 9.20 -2.39 9.30
CA ASP A 30 10.07 -2.13 10.44
C ASP A 30 9.53 -2.78 11.73
N ASP A 31 10.23 -2.57 12.85
CA ASP A 31 9.81 -3.12 14.14
C ASP A 31 8.55 -2.45 14.70
N THR A 32 8.30 -1.20 14.34
CA THR A 32 7.09 -0.46 14.75
C THR A 32 5.85 -1.10 14.13
N ASP A 33 5.90 -1.39 12.83
CA ASP A 33 4.85 -2.06 12.08
C ASP A 33 4.60 -3.47 12.60
N ARG A 34 5.67 -4.23 12.84
CA ARG A 34 5.59 -5.60 13.37
C ARG A 34 4.92 -5.65 14.74
N ASN A 35 5.32 -4.74 15.64
CA ASN A 35 4.71 -4.62 16.96
C ASN A 35 3.23 -4.21 16.90
N TYR A 36 2.87 -3.38 15.93
CA TYR A 36 1.47 -3.02 15.70
C TYR A 36 0.66 -4.19 15.14
N LEU A 37 1.19 -4.93 14.17
CA LEU A 37 0.54 -6.11 13.61
C LEU A 37 0.38 -7.24 14.63
N ALA A 38 1.25 -7.34 15.64
CA ALA A 38 1.04 -8.25 16.78
C ALA A 38 -0.27 -7.95 17.53
N ARG A 39 -0.58 -6.67 17.77
CA ARG A 39 -1.83 -6.25 18.41
C ARG A 39 -3.05 -6.49 17.51
N VAL A 40 -2.91 -6.24 16.21
CA VAL A 40 -3.97 -6.55 15.23
C VAL A 40 -4.24 -8.06 15.23
N ALA A 41 -3.21 -8.90 15.24
CA ALA A 41 -3.34 -10.35 15.29
C ALA A 41 -4.06 -10.82 16.55
N GLN A 42 -3.76 -10.25 17.73
CA GLN A 42 -4.49 -10.53 18.96
C GLN A 42 -5.99 -10.26 18.81
N VAL A 43 -6.37 -9.11 18.25
CA VAL A 43 -7.79 -8.78 18.02
C VAL A 43 -8.47 -9.76 17.06
N LEU A 44 -7.78 -10.21 16.01
CA LEU A 44 -8.30 -11.18 15.05
C LEU A 44 -8.49 -12.58 15.67
N HIS A 45 -7.65 -12.95 16.63
CA HIS A 45 -7.80 -14.19 17.39
C HIS A 45 -8.95 -14.11 18.40
N ASP A 46 -9.04 -13.00 19.12
CA ASP A 46 -10.10 -12.77 20.12
C ASP A 46 -11.49 -12.65 19.48
N ARG A 47 -11.54 -12.27 18.20
CA ARG A 47 -12.79 -12.11 17.43
C ARG A 47 -12.77 -12.99 16.19
N PRO A 48 -13.07 -14.29 16.30
CA PRO A 48 -12.96 -15.24 15.19
C PRO A 48 -13.96 -15.02 14.04
N LYS A 49 -14.93 -14.11 14.21
CA LYS A 49 -15.85 -13.69 13.13
C LYS A 49 -15.37 -12.44 12.39
N LEU A 50 -14.29 -11.81 12.87
CA LEU A 50 -13.73 -10.60 12.28
C LEU A 50 -12.75 -10.98 11.18
N ALA A 51 -12.97 -10.44 9.99
CA ALA A 51 -12.02 -10.49 8.89
C ALA A 51 -11.60 -9.06 8.52
N ILE A 52 -10.38 -8.90 8.01
CA ILE A 52 -9.89 -7.64 7.48
C ILE A 52 -9.48 -7.77 6.02
N LYS A 53 -9.64 -6.67 5.29
CA LYS A 53 -9.12 -6.50 3.94
C LYS A 53 -7.77 -5.79 3.98
N LEU A 54 -6.83 -6.31 3.22
CA LEU A 54 -5.49 -5.79 3.05
C LEU A 54 -5.35 -5.21 1.64
N CYS A 55 -5.35 -3.88 1.54
CA CYS A 55 -5.28 -3.18 0.25
C CYS A 55 -3.96 -2.43 0.11
N GLY A 56 -3.09 -2.89 -0.78
CA GLY A 56 -1.84 -2.20 -1.07
C GLY A 56 -2.04 -0.98 -1.96
N VAL A 57 -1.26 0.07 -1.68
CA VAL A 57 -1.28 1.35 -2.38
C VAL A 57 0.14 1.68 -2.84
N ALA A 58 0.26 2.01 -4.12
CA ALA A 58 1.46 2.59 -4.71
C ALA A 58 1.19 4.05 -5.09
N VAL A 59 2.21 4.89 -4.99
CA VAL A 59 2.11 6.36 -5.11
C VAL A 59 3.12 6.91 -6.11
N LYS A 60 3.07 8.22 -6.39
CA LYS A 60 3.98 8.87 -7.35
C LYS A 60 5.44 8.70 -6.97
N GLN A 61 5.77 8.73 -5.68
CA GLN A 61 7.12 8.59 -5.16
C GLN A 61 7.71 7.22 -5.47
N ASP A 62 6.89 6.17 -5.57
CA ASP A 62 7.35 4.84 -6.00
C ASP A 62 7.86 4.89 -7.46
N ALA A 63 7.15 5.62 -8.33
CA ALA A 63 7.58 5.81 -9.72
C ALA A 63 8.88 6.63 -9.81
N VAL A 64 9.02 7.67 -8.98
CA VAL A 64 10.26 8.44 -8.87
C VAL A 64 11.42 7.55 -8.44
N TYR A 65 11.23 6.71 -7.42
CA TYR A 65 12.26 5.77 -6.97
C TYR A 65 12.68 4.80 -8.09
N PHE A 66 11.73 4.23 -8.83
CA PHE A 66 12.06 3.34 -9.95
C PHE A 66 12.80 4.05 -11.08
N GLN A 67 12.43 5.29 -11.40
CA GLN A 67 13.14 6.10 -12.39
C GLN A 67 14.60 6.37 -11.95
N GLN A 68 14.81 6.72 -10.67
CA GLN A 68 16.15 6.95 -10.12
C GLN A 68 17.02 5.68 -10.15
N LEU A 69 16.44 4.51 -9.89
CA LEU A 69 17.15 3.23 -10.02
C LEU A 69 17.59 2.96 -11.48
N GLU A 70 16.75 3.28 -12.45
CA GLU A 70 17.09 3.12 -13.87
C GLU A 70 18.16 4.12 -14.32
N ASP A 71 18.06 5.37 -13.88
CA ASP A 71 18.99 6.43 -14.23
C ASP A 71 20.38 6.20 -13.61
N THR A 72 20.45 5.75 -12.35
CA THR A 72 21.73 5.36 -11.72
C THR A 72 22.35 4.15 -12.42
N GLY A 73 21.55 3.19 -12.87
CA GLY A 73 22.00 2.05 -13.69
C GLY A 73 22.53 2.45 -15.07
N ARG A 74 21.93 3.47 -15.71
CA ARG A 74 22.38 4.03 -17.00
C ARG A 74 23.62 4.91 -16.88
N ASN A 75 23.69 5.79 -15.88
CA ASN A 75 24.80 6.72 -15.70
C ASN A 75 26.12 5.99 -15.42
N ARG A 76 26.04 4.81 -14.76
CA ARG A 76 27.20 3.91 -14.60
C ARG A 76 27.76 3.37 -15.92
N LYS A 77 27.00 3.40 -17.02
CA LYS A 77 27.40 2.93 -18.36
C LYS A 77 27.70 4.06 -19.36
N SER A 78 27.30 5.28 -19.07
CA SER A 78 27.52 6.45 -19.93
C SER A 78 27.54 7.66 -19.00
N GLY A 79 28.72 8.21 -18.72
CA GLY A 79 28.95 9.27 -17.72
C GLY A 79 28.32 10.61 -18.11
N GLY A 80 27.00 10.63 -18.24
CA GLY A 80 26.19 11.73 -18.72
C GLY A 80 25.29 12.29 -17.61
N GLU A 81 25.15 13.61 -17.61
CA GLU A 81 24.44 14.40 -16.63
C GLU A 81 22.94 14.05 -16.56
N THR A 82 22.45 13.72 -15.36
CA THR A 82 21.05 13.34 -15.13
C THR A 82 20.18 14.60 -15.06
N ALA A 83 19.60 15.01 -16.19
CA ALA A 83 18.56 16.04 -16.19
C ALA A 83 17.28 15.51 -15.53
N ALA A 84 16.66 16.28 -14.65
CA ALA A 84 15.40 15.93 -14.01
C ALA A 84 14.30 15.77 -15.08
N ARG A 85 13.84 14.53 -15.29
CA ARG A 85 12.72 14.20 -16.18
C ARG A 85 11.50 13.90 -15.32
N GLU A 86 10.32 14.18 -15.85
CA GLU A 86 9.08 13.74 -15.21
C GLU A 86 9.07 12.21 -15.11
N PRO A 87 8.76 11.62 -13.94
CA PRO A 87 8.84 10.18 -13.75
C PRO A 87 7.87 9.46 -14.68
N ALA A 88 8.37 8.49 -15.43
CA ALA A 88 7.52 7.63 -16.24
C ALA A 88 6.66 6.74 -15.33
N ILE A 89 5.35 6.90 -15.38
CA ILE A 89 4.41 6.10 -14.58
C ILE A 89 4.22 4.73 -15.23
N ASP A 90 5.00 3.74 -14.78
CA ASP A 90 4.82 2.34 -15.12
C ASP A 90 3.76 1.70 -14.20
N SER A 91 2.51 1.68 -14.67
CA SER A 91 1.37 1.17 -13.91
C SER A 91 1.52 -0.32 -13.52
N LYS A 92 2.25 -1.11 -14.31
CA LYS A 92 2.48 -2.53 -14.01
C LYS A 92 3.42 -2.69 -12.82
N LYS A 93 4.55 -1.97 -12.81
CA LYS A 93 5.50 -1.98 -11.68
C LYS A 93 4.84 -1.48 -10.40
N LEU A 94 4.05 -0.41 -10.48
CA LEU A 94 3.32 0.12 -9.32
C LEU A 94 2.27 -0.86 -8.80
N THR A 95 1.52 -1.52 -9.69
CA THR A 95 0.55 -2.56 -9.32
C THR A 95 1.24 -3.74 -8.63
N GLU A 96 2.40 -4.16 -9.13
CA GLU A 96 3.18 -5.25 -8.54
C GLU A 96 3.71 -4.86 -7.15
N LEU A 97 4.27 -3.65 -6.99
CA LEU A 97 4.75 -3.16 -5.70
C LEU A 97 3.62 -3.11 -4.66
N ALA A 98 2.47 -2.53 -5.01
CA ALA A 98 1.32 -2.48 -4.13
C ALA A 98 0.81 -3.89 -3.77
N SER A 99 0.79 -4.83 -4.73
CA SER A 99 0.48 -6.25 -4.45
C SER A 99 1.46 -6.85 -3.43
N ARG A 100 2.77 -6.60 -3.61
CA ARG A 100 3.82 -7.11 -2.71
C ARG A 100 3.67 -6.56 -1.30
N ARG A 101 3.34 -5.27 -1.12
CA ARG A 101 3.06 -4.67 0.19
C ARG A 101 1.90 -5.35 0.91
N ALA A 102 0.78 -5.59 0.22
CA ALA A 102 -0.37 -6.28 0.81
C ALA A 102 -0.04 -7.74 1.15
N ALA A 103 0.68 -8.44 0.26
CA ALA A 103 1.12 -9.81 0.48
C ALA A 103 2.10 -9.92 1.66
N GLN A 104 3.02 -8.97 1.81
CA GLN A 104 3.97 -8.97 2.92
C GLN A 104 3.27 -8.88 4.28
N VAL A 105 2.30 -7.97 4.41
CA VAL A 105 1.48 -7.83 5.63
C VAL A 105 0.69 -9.12 5.88
N LYS A 106 0.04 -9.66 4.84
CA LYS A 106 -0.74 -10.90 4.94
C LYS A 106 0.12 -12.07 5.41
N ASN A 107 1.24 -12.32 4.73
CA ASN A 107 2.13 -13.43 5.02
C ASN A 107 2.70 -13.30 6.42
N TYR A 108 3.09 -12.09 6.85
CA TYR A 108 3.59 -11.88 8.20
C TYR A 108 2.55 -12.26 9.28
N LEU A 109 1.29 -11.87 9.11
CA LEU A 109 0.19 -12.23 10.03
C LEU A 109 -0.07 -13.75 10.08
N ILE A 110 -0.01 -14.43 8.93
CA ILE A 110 -0.20 -15.89 8.83
C ILE A 110 1.00 -16.61 9.43
N GLU A 111 2.21 -16.29 8.99
CA GLU A 111 3.42 -17.05 9.30
C GLU A 111 3.84 -16.85 10.75
N THR A 112 3.77 -15.62 11.26
CA THR A 112 4.25 -15.26 12.61
C THR A 112 3.19 -15.49 13.67
N PHE A 113 1.95 -15.05 13.43
CA PHE A 113 0.89 -15.07 14.44
C PHE A 113 -0.17 -16.13 14.20
N LYS A 114 -0.05 -16.93 13.13
CA LYS A 114 -1.00 -18.02 12.80
C LYS A 114 -2.44 -17.52 12.64
N VAL A 115 -2.61 -16.27 12.18
CA VAL A 115 -3.94 -15.77 11.82
C VAL A 115 -4.48 -16.60 10.64
N PRO A 116 -5.71 -17.13 10.73
CA PRO A 116 -6.32 -17.88 9.63
C PRO A 116 -6.39 -17.06 8.33
N ALA A 117 -6.05 -17.68 7.20
CA ALA A 117 -5.92 -16.98 5.92
C ALA A 117 -7.25 -16.45 5.37
N ASP A 118 -8.37 -17.04 5.76
CA ASP A 118 -9.74 -16.63 5.47
C ASP A 118 -10.16 -15.36 6.22
N HIS A 119 -9.51 -15.03 7.33
CA HIS A 119 -9.68 -13.74 8.03
C HIS A 119 -8.90 -12.59 7.35
N LEU A 120 -8.08 -12.90 6.35
CA LEU A 120 -7.17 -11.95 5.69
C LEU A 120 -7.45 -11.89 4.18
N VAL A 121 -8.32 -10.99 3.78
CA VAL A 121 -8.78 -10.85 2.39
C VAL A 121 -7.89 -9.86 1.63
N GLY A 122 -7.32 -10.26 0.50
CA GLY A 122 -6.56 -9.35 -0.36
C GLY A 122 -7.45 -8.47 -1.22
N CYS A 123 -7.11 -7.19 -1.38
CA CYS A 123 -7.79 -6.29 -2.32
C CYS A 123 -7.08 -6.24 -3.68
N ARG A 124 -7.76 -5.61 -4.66
CA ARG A 124 -7.06 -5.10 -5.84
C ARG A 124 -6.11 -3.98 -5.42
N PRO A 125 -4.86 -3.97 -5.91
CA PRO A 125 -3.93 -2.86 -5.69
C PRO A 125 -4.49 -1.53 -6.16
N ARG A 126 -4.12 -0.45 -5.48
CA ARG A 126 -4.46 0.93 -5.84
C ARG A 126 -3.22 1.71 -6.24
N ILE A 127 -3.39 2.60 -7.21
CA ILE A 127 -2.35 3.53 -7.66
C ILE A 127 -2.87 4.95 -7.42
N GLU A 128 -2.18 5.70 -6.57
CA GLU A 128 -2.51 7.06 -6.16
C GLU A 128 -1.36 7.99 -6.60
N THR A 129 -1.30 8.30 -7.90
CA THR A 129 -0.23 9.14 -8.47
C THR A 129 -0.65 10.58 -8.74
N ALA A 130 -1.96 10.87 -8.68
CA ALA A 130 -2.50 12.21 -8.87
C ALA A 130 -2.31 13.11 -7.64
N ASP A 131 -2.29 12.51 -6.45
CA ASP A 131 -2.03 13.19 -5.19
C ASP A 131 -0.54 13.05 -4.85
N THR A 132 0.16 14.18 -4.71
CA THR A 132 1.59 14.20 -4.40
C THR A 132 1.86 13.96 -2.93
N ASP A 133 0.87 14.10 -2.06
CA ASP A 133 1.02 13.91 -0.61
C ASP A 133 0.55 12.52 -0.16
N ALA A 134 0.12 11.68 -1.12
CA ALA A 134 -0.27 10.31 -0.83
C ALA A 134 0.90 9.46 -0.32
N SER A 135 0.69 8.78 0.81
CA SER A 135 1.67 7.85 1.38
C SER A 135 1.54 6.44 0.80
N ALA A 136 2.68 5.83 0.45
CA ALA A 136 2.80 4.41 0.13
C ALA A 136 2.42 3.57 1.35
N ARG A 137 1.45 2.65 1.20
CA ARG A 137 0.87 1.95 2.37
C ARG A 137 0.14 0.65 2.01
N THR A 138 -0.19 -0.13 3.04
CA THR A 138 -1.23 -1.16 3.02
C THR A 138 -2.34 -0.74 3.98
N ASP A 139 -3.54 -0.52 3.45
CA ASP A 139 -4.73 -0.26 4.23
C ASP A 139 -5.24 -1.55 4.89
N LEU A 140 -5.61 -1.45 6.17
CA LEU A 140 -6.25 -2.52 6.94
C LEU A 140 -7.70 -2.12 7.23
N LEU A 141 -8.65 -2.76 6.55
CA LEU A 141 -10.06 -2.37 6.58
C LEU A 141 -10.89 -3.50 7.19
N ILE A 142 -11.80 -3.17 8.11
CA ILE A 142 -12.82 -4.09 8.62
C ILE A 142 -14.03 -4.08 7.70
#